data_AF-A0A5J4NC99-F1
#
_entry.id   AF-A0A5J4NC99-F1
#
_cell.length_a   1.000
_cell.length_b   1.000
_cell.length_c   1.000
_cell.angle_alpha   90.00
_cell.angle_beta   90.00
_cell.angle_gamma   90.00
#
_symmetry.space_group_name_H-M   'P 1'
#
loop_
_entity.id
_entity.type
_entity.pdbx_description
1 polymer ?
#
loop_
_entity_poly.entity_id
_entity_poly.type
_entity_poly.pdbx_seq_one_letter_code
_entity_poly.pdbx_strand_id
1 'polypeptide(L)'
;MKYQIVNARAYRRCTNMTSCSALGTWKPYRMFNKEMDDYKNQFDMIEQELRDFLDLWFTRPTSVERQLDILEKFQQLEFCQLDLASKYALVMKNYAHELDNIRNLYEQQKTDPPVIRNMTPIAGKIYWARHLFKLIDNPMQQFKRRCSDVLWTADGQKCVRQFNKIAAALVEFELLYHHHWCQSIEQVNTGLSSSLLVRDHTTGKLFVNLDLGILELIYETRYLRVLGLTIPAAAQRLLIQEPKFKQRYFT
;
A
#
# COMPACT_ATOMS: atom_id res chain seq x y z
N MET A 1 26.90 19.42 -13.43
CA MET A 1 27.42 20.49 -14.32
C MET A 1 27.01 21.90 -13.82
N LYS A 2 27.29 22.27 -12.56
CA LYS A 2 26.94 23.61 -12.02
C LYS A 2 27.96 24.21 -11.02
N TYR A 3 29.24 23.79 -11.07
CA TYR A 3 30.30 24.33 -10.19
C TYR A 3 31.57 24.77 -10.93
N GLN A 4 31.47 25.38 -12.12
CA GLN A 4 32.67 25.82 -12.85
C GLN A 4 32.69 27.26 -13.38
N ILE A 5 31.70 28.12 -13.09
CA ILE A 5 31.65 29.45 -13.75
C ILE A 5 32.16 30.61 -12.88
N VAL A 6 32.56 30.40 -11.62
CA VAL A 6 33.05 31.51 -10.77
C VAL A 6 34.58 31.72 -10.85
N ASN A 7 35.34 30.79 -11.44
CA ASN A 7 36.80 30.78 -11.27
C ASN A 7 37.64 31.65 -12.22
N ALA A 8 37.06 32.21 -13.30
CA ALA A 8 37.86 32.90 -14.32
C ALA A 8 38.01 34.42 -14.11
N ARG A 9 37.08 35.08 -13.39
CA ARG A 9 37.16 36.53 -13.12
C ARG A 9 37.95 36.89 -11.86
N ALA A 10 38.04 35.97 -10.88
CA ALA A 10 38.86 36.16 -9.68
C ALA A 10 40.36 36.05 -9.98
N TYR A 11 40.75 35.16 -10.90
CA TYR A 11 42.17 34.90 -11.20
C TYR A 11 42.87 36.05 -11.94
N ARG A 12 42.15 36.83 -12.78
CA ARG A 12 42.75 37.96 -13.52
C ARG A 12 42.95 39.24 -12.69
N ARG A 13 42.34 39.32 -11.50
CA ARG A 13 42.53 40.50 -10.62
C ARG A 13 43.73 40.36 -9.69
N CYS A 14 44.27 39.14 -9.53
CA CYS A 14 45.41 38.87 -8.66
C CYS A 14 46.78 38.98 -9.37
N THR A 15 46.83 39.07 -10.69
CA THR A 15 48.12 39.13 -11.43
C THR A 15 48.72 40.54 -11.54
N ASN A 16 48.00 41.59 -11.12
CA ASN A 16 48.46 42.98 -11.27
C ASN A 16 48.69 43.72 -9.93
N MET A 17 49.07 43.01 -8.87
CA MET A 17 49.53 43.64 -7.61
C MET A 17 50.88 43.06 -7.18
N THR A 18 51.89 43.19 -8.04
CA THR A 18 53.28 43.23 -7.62
C THR A 18 53.64 44.65 -7.18
N SER A 19 53.38 44.97 -5.92
CA SER A 19 54.15 45.97 -5.19
C SER A 19 54.24 45.59 -3.72
N CYS A 20 55.45 45.26 -3.28
CA CYS A 20 55.82 45.09 -1.89
C CYS A 20 55.40 46.30 -1.04
N SER A 21 54.76 46.03 0.10
CA SER A 21 54.91 46.88 1.28
C SER A 21 55.05 45.98 2.51
N ALA A 22 56.14 46.21 3.25
CA ALA A 22 56.43 45.61 4.53
C ALA A 22 55.28 45.89 5.51
N LEU A 23 54.60 44.83 5.96
CA LEU A 23 53.87 44.66 7.23
C LEU A 23 53.04 43.37 7.09
N GLY A 24 53.40 42.35 7.88
CA GLY A 24 52.98 40.97 7.70
C GLY A 24 51.47 40.74 7.62
N THR A 25 50.98 40.35 6.44
CA THR A 25 49.59 39.96 6.23
C THR A 25 49.45 38.79 5.23
N TRP A 26 50.33 37.79 5.31
CA TRP A 26 50.10 36.46 4.69
C TRP A 26 49.26 35.51 5.57
N LYS A 27 48.70 36.02 6.67
CA LYS A 27 47.86 35.26 7.61
C LYS A 27 46.40 35.02 7.13
N PRO A 28 45.71 35.93 6.43
CA PRO A 28 44.27 35.78 6.15
C PRO A 28 43.92 34.64 5.18
N TYR A 29 44.69 34.46 4.09
CA TYR A 29 44.39 33.44 3.07
C TYR A 29 44.67 32.01 3.55
N ARG A 30 45.77 31.81 4.30
CA ARG A 30 46.10 30.50 4.87
C ARG A 30 45.14 30.11 6.00
N MET A 31 44.68 31.09 6.79
CA MET A 31 43.67 30.89 7.83
C MET A 31 42.31 30.56 7.21
N PHE A 32 41.89 31.29 6.17
CA PHE A 32 40.67 31.00 5.42
C PHE A 32 40.68 29.62 4.76
N ASN A 33 41.80 29.20 4.15
CA ASN A 33 41.90 27.85 3.58
C ASN A 33 41.81 26.76 4.67
N LYS A 34 42.43 27.00 5.82
CA LYS A 34 42.35 26.06 6.95
C LYS A 34 40.91 25.95 7.47
N GLU A 35 40.24 27.09 7.69
CA GLU A 35 38.82 27.11 8.09
C GLU A 35 37.93 26.41 7.05
N MET A 36 38.16 26.66 5.77
CA MET A 36 37.43 26.01 4.68
C MET A 36 37.64 24.50 4.66
N ASP A 37 38.86 24.02 4.92
CA ASP A 37 39.15 22.59 5.00
C ASP A 37 38.57 21.97 6.27
N ASP A 38 38.58 22.68 7.40
CA ASP A 38 37.90 22.26 8.63
C ASP A 38 36.39 22.14 8.41
N TYR A 39 35.76 23.07 7.67
CA TYR A 39 34.35 22.99 7.29
C TYR A 39 34.05 21.82 6.34
N LYS A 40 34.91 21.54 5.36
CA LYS A 40 34.77 20.36 4.48
C LYS A 40 34.86 19.07 5.29
N ASN A 41 35.83 18.97 6.21
CA ASN A 41 35.97 17.81 7.07
C ASN A 41 34.71 17.59 7.94
N GLN A 42 34.14 18.67 8.50
CA GLN A 42 32.87 18.59 9.24
C GLN A 42 31.71 18.14 8.35
N PHE A 43 31.64 18.63 7.12
CA PHE A 43 30.63 18.22 6.16
C PHE A 43 30.77 16.73 5.78
N ASP A 44 31.98 16.28 5.50
CA ASP A 44 32.28 14.88 5.19
C ASP A 44 31.95 13.95 6.38
N MET A 45 32.20 14.40 7.62
CA MET A 45 31.81 13.66 8.82
C MET A 45 30.29 13.50 8.92
N ILE A 46 29.51 14.58 8.70
CA ILE A 46 28.04 14.52 8.71
C ILE A 46 27.53 13.59 7.60
N GLU A 47 28.14 13.61 6.41
CA GLU A 47 27.76 12.70 5.33
C GLU A 47 27.99 11.23 5.70
N GLN A 48 29.10 10.91 6.37
CA GLN A 48 29.36 9.56 6.88
C GLN A 48 28.37 9.17 7.97
N GLU A 49 28.08 10.04 8.94
CA GLU A 49 27.08 9.76 9.98
C GLU A 49 25.69 9.49 9.40
N LEU A 50 25.30 10.23 8.35
CA LEU A 50 24.04 9.99 7.65
C LEU A 50 24.02 8.65 6.92
N ARG A 51 25.14 8.25 6.30
CA ARG A 51 25.27 6.94 5.66
C ARG A 51 25.20 5.80 6.68
N ASP A 52 25.93 5.90 7.77
CA ASP A 52 25.92 4.92 8.86
C ASP A 52 24.53 4.80 9.50
N PHE A 53 23.84 5.92 9.69
CA PHE A 53 22.47 5.95 10.16
C PHE A 53 21.51 5.23 9.20
N LEU A 54 21.63 5.49 7.89
CA LEU A 54 20.81 4.83 6.87
C LEU A 54 21.06 3.32 6.90
N ASP A 55 22.31 2.89 6.92
CA ASP A 55 22.71 1.49 6.96
C ASP A 55 22.16 0.80 8.21
N LEU A 56 22.33 1.40 9.39
CA LEU A 56 21.80 0.91 10.64
C LEU A 56 20.27 0.80 10.60
N TRP A 57 19.58 1.77 10.00
CA TRP A 57 18.12 1.73 9.92
C TRP A 57 17.63 0.57 9.06
N PHE A 58 18.33 0.28 7.95
CA PHE A 58 18.04 -0.86 7.08
C PHE A 58 18.35 -2.23 7.69
N THR A 59 19.19 -2.32 8.71
CA THR A 59 19.37 -3.57 9.47
C THR A 59 18.16 -3.93 10.35
N ARG A 60 17.29 -2.96 10.66
CA ARG A 60 16.13 -3.19 11.52
C ARG A 60 14.98 -3.77 10.71
N PRO A 61 14.22 -4.75 11.25
CA PRO A 61 13.04 -5.27 10.58
C PRO A 61 11.96 -4.19 10.52
N THR A 62 11.71 -3.66 9.33
CA THR A 62 10.75 -2.59 9.06
C THR A 62 9.92 -2.95 7.82
N SER A 63 8.68 -2.49 7.76
CA SER A 63 7.81 -2.74 6.60
C SER A 63 8.32 -2.02 5.35
N VAL A 64 8.08 -2.61 4.17
CA VAL A 64 8.51 -2.03 2.89
C VAL A 64 7.98 -0.60 2.70
N GLU A 65 6.74 -0.31 3.10
CA GLU A 65 6.18 1.06 3.03
C GLU A 65 7.04 2.08 3.81
N ARG A 66 7.46 1.73 5.02
CA ARG A 66 8.32 2.61 5.84
C ARG A 66 9.72 2.76 5.25
N GLN A 67 10.26 1.68 4.67
CA GLN A 67 11.55 1.70 3.99
C GLN A 67 11.53 2.68 2.82
N LEU A 68 10.47 2.64 2.01
CA LEU A 68 10.28 3.56 0.89
C LEU A 68 10.07 5.01 1.34
N ASP A 69 9.32 5.25 2.42
CA ASP A 69 9.10 6.60 2.95
C ASP A 69 10.39 7.26 3.44
N ILE A 70 11.28 6.49 4.06
CA ILE A 70 12.56 7.02 4.51
C ILE A 70 13.48 7.29 3.32
N LEU A 71 13.56 6.38 2.35
CA LEU A 71 14.35 6.60 1.14
C LEU A 71 13.93 7.86 0.39
N GLU A 72 12.63 8.18 0.35
CA GLU A 72 12.12 9.43 -0.21
C GLU A 72 12.68 10.66 0.51
N LYS A 73 12.73 10.64 1.85
CA LYS A 73 13.29 11.74 2.64
C LYS A 73 14.78 11.92 2.38
N PHE A 74 15.53 10.82 2.24
CA PHE A 74 16.96 10.89 1.92
C PHE A 74 17.22 11.31 0.48
N GLN A 75 16.33 11.00 -0.46
CA GLN A 75 16.43 11.46 -1.85
C GLN A 75 16.29 12.99 -2.00
N GLN A 76 15.61 13.65 -1.06
CA GLN A 76 15.52 15.12 -1.03
C GLN A 76 16.82 15.79 -0.58
N LEU A 77 17.77 15.04 -0.02
CA LEU A 77 19.07 15.56 0.41
C LEU A 77 20.06 15.54 -0.76
N GLU A 78 19.99 16.56 -1.61
CA GLU A 78 20.85 16.69 -2.81
C GLU A 78 22.35 16.85 -2.50
N PHE A 79 22.70 17.08 -1.23
CA PHE A 79 24.07 17.38 -0.80
C PHE A 79 24.88 16.14 -0.37
N CYS A 80 24.25 14.98 -0.16
CA CYS A 80 24.95 13.74 0.17
C CYS A 80 25.00 12.79 -1.03
N GLN A 81 26.17 12.24 -1.33
CA GLN A 81 26.31 11.16 -2.30
C GLN A 81 25.98 9.83 -1.62
N LEU A 82 24.68 9.62 -1.41
CA LEU A 82 24.15 8.36 -0.88
C LEU A 82 23.89 7.38 -2.03
N ASP A 83 24.31 6.13 -1.83
CA ASP A 83 23.99 5.03 -2.75
C ASP A 83 22.54 4.57 -2.54
N LEU A 84 21.59 5.42 -2.93
CA LEU A 84 20.16 5.15 -2.80
C LEU A 84 19.72 4.02 -3.73
N ALA A 85 20.40 3.84 -4.87
CA ALA A 85 20.07 2.81 -5.85
C ALA A 85 20.22 1.40 -5.26
N SER A 86 21.32 1.11 -4.54
CA SER A 86 21.49 -0.19 -3.88
C SER A 86 20.46 -0.41 -2.77
N LYS A 87 20.07 0.65 -2.04
CA LYS A 87 19.03 0.55 -1.02
C LYS A 87 17.65 0.27 -1.63
N TYR A 88 17.28 0.92 -2.72
CA TYR A 88 16.03 0.59 -3.42
C TYR A 88 16.02 -0.84 -3.95
N ALA A 89 17.17 -1.36 -4.43
CA ALA A 89 17.28 -2.77 -4.82
C ALA A 89 17.09 -3.73 -3.63
N LEU A 90 17.62 -3.39 -2.44
CA LEU A 90 17.38 -4.15 -1.21
C LEU A 90 15.90 -4.13 -0.83
N VAL A 91 15.24 -2.97 -0.88
CA VAL A 91 13.80 -2.84 -0.59
C VAL A 91 12.97 -3.64 -1.60
N MET A 92 13.36 -3.67 -2.87
CA MET A 92 12.71 -4.50 -3.90
C MET A 92 12.80 -5.99 -3.56
N LYS A 93 13.95 -6.46 -3.05
CA LYS A 93 14.11 -7.84 -2.58
C LYS A 93 13.23 -8.14 -1.37
N ASN A 94 13.13 -7.21 -0.41
CA ASN A 94 12.23 -7.35 0.73
C ASN A 94 10.76 -7.41 0.29
N TYR A 95 10.38 -6.57 -0.68
CA TYR A 95 9.04 -6.58 -1.27
C TYR A 95 8.72 -7.89 -1.98
N ALA A 96 9.69 -8.48 -2.70
CA ALA A 96 9.51 -9.81 -3.29
C ALA A 96 9.17 -10.86 -2.23
N HIS A 97 9.84 -10.80 -1.07
CA HIS A 97 9.57 -11.71 0.04
C HIS A 97 8.18 -11.44 0.68
N GLU A 98 7.79 -10.17 0.86
CA GLU A 98 6.44 -9.82 1.31
C GLU A 98 5.35 -10.33 0.35
N LEU A 99 5.57 -10.22 -0.97
CA LEU A 99 4.66 -10.77 -1.98
C LEU A 99 4.49 -12.28 -1.84
N ASP A 100 5.59 -13.01 -1.65
CA ASP A 100 5.52 -14.46 -1.45
C ASP A 100 4.83 -14.82 -0.13
N ASN A 101 5.04 -14.05 0.93
CA ASN A 101 4.33 -14.23 2.20
C ASN A 101 2.82 -14.01 2.03
N ILE A 102 2.41 -12.96 1.31
CA ILE A 102 1.00 -12.67 1.03
C ILE A 102 0.39 -13.75 0.14
N ARG A 103 1.13 -14.24 -0.85
CA ARG A 103 0.69 -15.38 -1.68
C ARG A 103 0.46 -16.63 -0.84
N ASN A 104 1.40 -16.98 0.04
CA ASN A 104 1.27 -18.13 0.91
C ASN A 104 0.10 -17.98 1.87
N LEU A 105 -0.09 -16.78 2.44
CA LEU A 105 -1.24 -16.45 3.28
C LEU A 105 -2.56 -16.63 2.52
N TYR A 106 -2.63 -16.13 1.28
CA TYR A 106 -3.80 -16.30 0.42
C TYR A 106 -4.11 -17.77 0.19
N GLU A 107 -3.14 -18.58 -0.22
CA GLU A 107 -3.36 -20.01 -0.48
C GLU A 107 -3.79 -20.80 0.76
N GLN A 108 -3.26 -20.46 1.93
CA GLN A 108 -3.60 -21.11 3.20
C GLN A 108 -5.01 -20.75 3.68
N GLN A 109 -5.45 -19.51 3.47
CA GLN A 109 -6.67 -18.96 4.07
C GLN A 109 -7.81 -18.72 3.07
N LYS A 110 -7.62 -18.97 1.75
CA LYS A 110 -8.67 -18.69 0.74
C LYS A 110 -9.99 -19.41 0.97
N THR A 111 -9.97 -20.57 1.62
CA THR A 111 -11.19 -21.35 1.91
C THR A 111 -12.01 -20.75 3.04
N ASP A 112 -11.33 -20.33 4.11
CA ASP A 112 -11.92 -19.73 5.30
C ASP A 112 -11.06 -18.57 5.80
N PRO A 113 -11.17 -17.39 5.18
CA PRO A 113 -10.35 -16.26 5.55
C PRO A 113 -10.81 -15.68 6.88
N PRO A 114 -9.90 -15.08 7.67
CA PRO A 114 -10.26 -14.46 8.93
C PRO A 114 -11.23 -13.30 8.70
N VAL A 115 -12.46 -13.45 9.17
CA VAL A 115 -13.52 -12.43 9.08
C VAL A 115 -13.58 -11.61 10.37
N ILE A 116 -13.75 -10.30 10.23
CA ILE A 116 -13.94 -9.39 11.37
C ILE A 116 -15.26 -9.74 12.07
N ARG A 117 -15.28 -9.73 13.40
CA ARG A 117 -16.49 -9.98 14.19
C ARG A 117 -17.64 -9.08 13.72
N ASN A 118 -18.85 -9.64 13.63
CA ASN A 118 -20.08 -8.98 13.19
C ASN A 118 -20.12 -8.59 11.69
N MET A 119 -19.15 -9.03 10.89
CA MET A 119 -19.22 -8.94 9.44
C MET A 119 -19.86 -10.21 8.87
N THR A 120 -20.63 -10.06 7.79
CA THR A 120 -21.26 -11.21 7.14
C THR A 120 -20.23 -12.05 6.39
N PRO A 121 -20.45 -13.37 6.21
CA PRO A 121 -19.45 -14.26 5.63
C PRO A 121 -18.98 -13.82 4.24
N ILE A 122 -19.89 -13.47 3.33
CA ILE A 122 -19.54 -13.06 1.96
C ILE A 122 -18.80 -11.72 1.96
N ALA A 123 -19.30 -10.73 2.70
CA ALA A 123 -18.67 -9.42 2.76
C ALA A 123 -17.28 -9.48 3.43
N GLY A 124 -17.12 -10.35 4.42
CA GLY A 124 -15.84 -10.63 5.08
C GLY A 124 -14.79 -11.19 4.14
N LYS A 125 -15.16 -12.19 3.34
CA LYS A 125 -14.29 -12.78 2.31
C LYS A 125 -13.83 -11.74 1.29
N ILE A 126 -14.76 -10.93 0.77
CA ILE A 126 -14.44 -9.86 -0.19
C ILE A 126 -13.55 -8.79 0.46
N TYR A 127 -13.87 -8.38 1.69
CA TYR A 127 -13.08 -7.40 2.42
C TYR A 127 -11.64 -7.87 2.63
N TRP A 128 -11.46 -9.14 3.02
CA TRP A 128 -10.14 -9.74 3.20
C TRP A 128 -9.33 -9.74 1.89
N ALA A 129 -9.92 -10.14 0.77
CA ALA A 129 -9.24 -10.12 -0.52
C ALA A 129 -8.80 -8.70 -0.92
N ARG A 130 -9.68 -7.70 -0.73
CA ARG A 130 -9.35 -6.28 -0.96
C ARG A 130 -8.29 -5.75 -0.02
N HIS A 131 -8.28 -6.21 1.24
CA HIS A 131 -7.26 -5.84 2.20
C HIS A 131 -5.89 -6.35 1.73
N LEU A 132 -5.77 -7.63 1.36
CA LEU A 132 -4.54 -8.18 0.79
C LEU A 132 -4.10 -7.44 -0.48
N PHE A 133 -5.05 -7.11 -1.35
CA PHE A 133 -4.76 -6.33 -2.56
C PHE A 133 -4.14 -4.97 -2.22
N LYS A 134 -4.71 -4.24 -1.26
CA LYS A 134 -4.16 -2.94 -0.82
C LYS A 134 -2.75 -3.06 -0.24
N LEU A 135 -2.47 -4.13 0.52
CA LEU A 135 -1.14 -4.37 1.08
C LEU A 135 -0.08 -4.54 -0.01
N ILE A 136 -0.41 -5.23 -1.11
CA ILE A 136 0.54 -5.40 -2.23
C ILE A 136 0.60 -4.18 -3.15
N ASP A 137 -0.52 -3.46 -3.32
CA ASP A 137 -0.61 -2.33 -4.24
C ASP A 137 0.07 -1.08 -3.70
N ASN A 138 -0.07 -0.78 -2.39
CA ASN A 138 0.53 0.40 -1.78
C ASN A 138 2.05 0.51 -2.05
N PRO A 139 2.90 -0.50 -1.77
CA PRO A 139 4.32 -0.43 -2.10
C PRO A 139 4.58 -0.33 -3.61
N MET A 140 3.79 -1.04 -4.43
CA MET A 140 3.92 -1.01 -5.89
C MET A 140 3.69 0.40 -6.46
N GLN A 141 2.67 1.11 -5.96
CA GLN A 141 2.42 2.50 -6.35
C GLN A 141 3.54 3.44 -5.89
N GLN A 142 4.09 3.22 -4.70
CA GLN A 142 5.24 3.98 -4.20
C GLN A 142 6.49 3.76 -5.07
N PHE A 143 6.79 2.52 -5.48
CA PHE A 143 7.88 2.24 -6.42
C PHE A 143 7.67 2.95 -7.76
N LYS A 144 6.46 2.89 -8.33
CA LYS A 144 6.14 3.58 -9.60
C LYS A 144 6.35 5.09 -9.51
N ARG A 145 5.98 5.71 -8.38
CA ARG A 145 6.09 7.16 -8.18
C ARG A 145 7.51 7.62 -7.87
N ARG A 146 8.22 6.89 -6.99
CA ARG A 146 9.48 7.35 -6.38
C ARG A 146 10.71 6.85 -7.12
N CYS A 147 10.67 5.63 -7.66
CA CYS A 147 11.83 5.02 -8.30
C CYS A 147 11.40 4.03 -9.39
N SER A 148 11.03 4.56 -10.57
CA SER A 148 10.62 3.74 -11.72
C SER A 148 11.78 2.91 -12.28
N ASP A 149 13.01 3.36 -12.12
CA ASP A 149 14.20 2.73 -12.72
C ASP A 149 14.44 1.33 -12.15
N VAL A 150 14.18 1.15 -10.86
CA VAL A 150 14.34 -0.14 -10.17
C VAL A 150 13.32 -1.16 -10.66
N LEU A 151 12.15 -0.74 -11.15
CA LEU A 151 11.16 -1.62 -11.76
C LEU A 151 11.60 -2.19 -13.12
N TRP A 152 12.48 -1.49 -13.85
CA TRP A 152 13.01 -1.94 -15.13
C TRP A 152 14.15 -2.95 -15.00
N THR A 153 14.71 -3.11 -13.79
CA THR A 153 15.72 -4.15 -13.52
C THR A 153 15.13 -5.55 -13.68
N ALA A 154 15.98 -6.55 -13.94
CA ALA A 154 15.55 -7.94 -14.10
C ALA A 154 14.78 -8.46 -12.87
N ASP A 155 15.18 -8.04 -11.67
CA ASP A 155 14.51 -8.41 -10.42
C ASP A 155 13.22 -7.62 -10.20
N GLY A 156 13.20 -6.32 -10.51
CA GLY A 156 11.96 -5.52 -10.51
C GLY A 156 10.88 -6.11 -11.43
N GLN A 157 11.25 -6.54 -12.64
CA GLN A 157 10.34 -7.19 -13.58
C GLN A 157 9.83 -8.55 -13.10
N LYS A 158 10.62 -9.31 -12.32
CA LYS A 158 10.12 -10.51 -11.65
C LYS A 158 9.09 -10.15 -10.58
N CYS A 159 9.34 -9.15 -9.75
CA CYS A 159 8.41 -8.67 -8.73
C CYS A 159 7.09 -8.18 -9.35
N VAL A 160 7.15 -7.40 -10.43
CA VAL A 160 5.95 -6.91 -11.15
C VAL A 160 5.12 -8.07 -11.69
N ARG A 161 5.75 -9.10 -12.28
CA ARG A 161 5.05 -10.28 -12.75
C ARG A 161 4.39 -11.05 -11.61
N GLN A 162 5.07 -11.19 -10.47
CA GLN A 162 4.52 -11.85 -9.29
C GLN A 162 3.33 -11.05 -8.72
N PHE A 163 3.48 -9.74 -8.59
CA PHE A 163 2.42 -8.82 -8.20
C PHE A 163 1.19 -8.98 -9.10
N ASN A 164 1.36 -8.92 -10.42
CA ASN A 164 0.24 -9.04 -11.36
C ASN A 164 -0.50 -10.37 -11.24
N LYS A 165 0.21 -11.48 -10.98
CA LYS A 165 -0.41 -12.79 -10.75
C LYS A 165 -1.25 -12.80 -9.48
N ILE A 166 -0.71 -12.31 -8.37
CA ILE A 166 -1.42 -12.27 -7.09
C ILE A 166 -2.61 -11.30 -7.18
N ALA A 167 -2.40 -10.12 -7.76
CA ALA A 167 -3.43 -9.12 -7.99
C ALA A 167 -4.59 -9.69 -8.82
N ALA A 168 -4.31 -10.38 -9.92
CA ALA A 168 -5.33 -11.03 -10.74
C ALA A 168 -6.13 -12.07 -9.94
N ALA A 169 -5.45 -12.93 -9.17
CA ALA A 169 -6.12 -13.93 -8.34
C ALA A 169 -7.01 -13.32 -7.24
N LEU A 170 -6.59 -12.20 -6.63
CA LEU A 170 -7.38 -11.49 -5.63
C LEU A 170 -8.62 -10.81 -6.22
N VAL A 171 -8.49 -10.23 -7.42
CA VAL A 171 -9.62 -9.63 -8.14
C VAL A 171 -10.60 -10.71 -8.61
N GLU A 172 -10.09 -11.83 -9.14
CA GLU A 172 -10.91 -12.98 -9.53
C GLU A 172 -11.69 -13.53 -8.33
N PHE A 173 -11.03 -13.65 -7.17
CA PHE A 173 -11.68 -14.04 -5.93
C PHE A 173 -12.83 -13.09 -5.56
N GLU A 174 -12.61 -11.78 -5.58
CA GLU A 174 -13.67 -10.79 -5.33
C GLU A 174 -14.85 -10.96 -6.29
N LEU A 175 -14.58 -11.08 -7.59
CA LEU A 175 -15.61 -11.23 -8.62
C LEU A 175 -16.42 -12.50 -8.44
N LEU A 176 -15.76 -13.62 -8.14
CA LEU A 176 -16.41 -14.92 -7.98
C LEU A 176 -17.40 -14.89 -6.80
N TYR A 177 -16.98 -14.36 -5.65
CA TYR A 177 -17.85 -14.26 -4.48
C TYR A 177 -18.97 -13.22 -4.66
N HIS A 178 -18.69 -12.09 -5.30
CA HIS A 178 -19.73 -11.11 -5.62
C HIS A 178 -20.77 -11.66 -6.61
N HIS A 179 -20.32 -12.40 -7.62
CA HIS A 179 -21.20 -13.05 -8.58
C HIS A 179 -22.07 -14.12 -7.92
N HIS A 180 -21.46 -14.99 -7.11
CA HIS A 180 -22.19 -15.99 -6.34
C HIS A 180 -23.28 -15.35 -5.46
N TRP A 181 -22.93 -14.28 -4.75
CA TRP A 181 -23.90 -13.53 -3.95
C TRP A 181 -25.05 -12.96 -4.78
N CYS A 182 -24.77 -12.40 -5.96
CA CYS A 182 -25.82 -11.92 -6.87
C CYS A 182 -26.79 -13.04 -7.25
N GLN A 183 -26.28 -14.24 -7.57
CA GLN A 183 -27.11 -15.41 -7.88
C GLN A 183 -27.94 -15.87 -6.68
N SER A 184 -27.35 -15.88 -5.47
CA SER A 184 -28.07 -16.25 -4.24
C SER A 184 -29.27 -15.31 -3.98
N ILE A 185 -29.12 -14.01 -4.24
CA ILE A 185 -30.24 -13.05 -4.12
C ILE A 185 -31.37 -13.36 -5.10
N GLU A 186 -31.04 -13.71 -6.34
CA GLU A 186 -32.06 -14.03 -7.35
C GLU A 186 -32.85 -15.28 -6.94
N GLN A 187 -32.15 -16.31 -6.43
CA GLN A 187 -32.78 -17.51 -5.88
C GLN A 187 -33.71 -17.17 -4.71
N VAL A 188 -33.25 -16.39 -3.73
CA VAL A 188 -34.11 -15.97 -2.61
C VAL A 188 -35.29 -15.13 -3.08
N ASN A 189 -35.11 -14.27 -4.09
CA ASN A 189 -36.22 -13.50 -4.65
C ASN A 189 -37.28 -14.38 -5.33
N THR A 190 -36.89 -15.51 -5.93
CA THR A 190 -37.88 -16.52 -6.38
C THR A 190 -38.54 -17.25 -5.21
N GLY A 191 -37.78 -17.58 -4.16
CA GLY A 191 -38.29 -18.20 -2.93
C GLY A 191 -39.30 -17.33 -2.18
N LEU A 192 -39.13 -16.00 -2.20
CA LEU A 192 -40.08 -15.04 -1.63
C LEU A 192 -41.46 -15.07 -2.32
N SER A 193 -41.55 -15.62 -3.52
CA SER A 193 -42.82 -15.80 -4.25
C SER A 193 -43.54 -17.11 -3.86
N SER A 194 -42.94 -17.94 -3.00
CA SER A 194 -43.55 -19.19 -2.51
C SER A 194 -44.62 -18.94 -1.44
N SER A 195 -45.44 -19.95 -1.16
CA SER A 195 -46.49 -19.86 -0.14
C SER A 195 -45.90 -19.59 1.25
N LEU A 196 -46.33 -18.50 1.88
CA LEU A 196 -45.90 -18.10 3.23
C LEU A 196 -46.35 -19.05 4.33
N LEU A 197 -47.43 -19.80 4.11
CA LEU A 197 -47.96 -20.78 5.05
C LEU A 197 -47.83 -22.17 4.45
N VAL A 198 -47.07 -23.03 5.12
CA VAL A 198 -46.85 -24.42 4.72
C VAL A 198 -47.42 -25.32 5.80
N ARG A 199 -48.15 -26.36 5.39
CA ARG A 199 -48.62 -27.41 6.31
C ARG A 199 -47.60 -28.52 6.35
N ASP A 200 -47.17 -28.88 7.56
CA ASP A 200 -46.36 -30.06 7.77
C ASP A 200 -47.17 -31.32 7.47
N HIS A 201 -46.61 -32.17 6.59
CA HIS A 201 -47.24 -33.39 6.10
C HIS A 201 -47.43 -34.43 7.20
N THR A 202 -46.66 -34.34 8.29
CA THR A 202 -46.70 -35.31 9.40
C THR A 202 -47.53 -34.83 10.58
N THR A 203 -47.46 -33.54 10.95
CA THR A 203 -48.17 -33.00 12.12
C THR A 203 -49.44 -32.22 11.77
N GLY A 204 -49.66 -31.88 10.50
CA GLY A 204 -50.80 -31.08 10.05
C GLY A 204 -50.80 -29.63 10.54
N LYS A 205 -49.77 -29.21 11.30
CA LYS A 205 -49.62 -27.85 11.82
C LYS A 205 -49.14 -26.91 10.71
N LEU A 206 -49.64 -25.68 10.75
CA LEU A 206 -49.26 -24.60 9.85
C LEU A 206 -48.01 -23.91 10.40
N PHE A 207 -46.99 -23.77 9.56
CA PHE A 207 -45.78 -23.02 9.86
C PHE A 207 -45.57 -21.91 8.83
N VAL A 208 -44.88 -20.85 9.25
CA VAL A 208 -44.54 -19.73 8.38
C VAL A 208 -43.24 -20.05 7.64
N ASN A 209 -43.31 -20.09 6.31
CA ASN A 209 -42.18 -20.28 5.41
C ASN A 209 -41.40 -18.97 5.24
N LEU A 210 -40.74 -18.55 6.31
CA LEU A 210 -39.80 -17.42 6.28
C LEU A 210 -38.38 -17.93 6.53
N ASP A 211 -37.54 -17.76 5.53
CA ASP A 211 -36.12 -18.06 5.64
C ASP A 211 -35.39 -16.94 6.40
N LEU A 212 -34.76 -17.30 7.53
CA LEU A 212 -33.90 -16.37 8.29
C LEU A 212 -32.71 -15.87 7.45
N GLY A 213 -32.33 -16.59 6.39
CA GLY A 213 -31.33 -16.16 5.41
C GLY A 213 -31.67 -14.84 4.71
N ILE A 214 -32.95 -14.43 4.68
CA ILE A 214 -33.35 -13.12 4.14
C ILE A 214 -32.75 -11.98 4.98
N LEU A 215 -32.67 -12.13 6.31
CA LEU A 215 -32.08 -11.11 7.17
C LEU A 215 -30.56 -11.02 6.96
N GLU A 216 -29.90 -12.18 6.83
CA GLU A 216 -28.47 -12.26 6.51
C GLU A 216 -28.16 -11.55 5.18
N LEU A 217 -28.97 -11.78 4.15
CA LEU A 217 -28.87 -11.10 2.85
C LEU A 217 -29.06 -9.58 2.94
N ILE A 218 -29.97 -9.10 3.79
CA ILE A 218 -30.14 -7.67 4.03
C ILE A 218 -28.88 -7.07 4.68
N TYR A 219 -28.30 -7.76 5.68
CA TYR A 219 -27.04 -7.34 6.28
C TYR A 219 -25.89 -7.37 5.27
N GLU A 220 -25.79 -8.42 4.44
CA GLU A 220 -24.79 -8.52 3.37
C GLU A 220 -24.91 -7.37 2.38
N THR A 221 -26.14 -7.09 1.93
CA THR A 221 -26.41 -5.98 1.01
C THR A 221 -25.91 -4.65 1.57
N ARG A 222 -26.07 -4.40 2.87
CA ARG A 222 -25.56 -3.19 3.52
C ARG A 222 -24.04 -3.11 3.49
N TYR A 223 -23.36 -4.20 3.85
CA TYR A 223 -21.89 -4.23 3.84
C TYR A 223 -21.34 -4.06 2.42
N LEU A 224 -21.89 -4.77 1.44
CA LEU A 224 -21.44 -4.69 0.04
C LEU A 224 -21.70 -3.31 -0.56
N ARG A 225 -22.77 -2.62 -0.14
CA ARG A 225 -23.00 -1.20 -0.47
C ARG A 225 -21.89 -0.29 0.03
N VAL A 226 -21.50 -0.45 1.31
CA VAL A 226 -20.42 0.33 1.92
C VAL A 226 -19.08 0.04 1.26
N LEU A 227 -18.88 -1.20 0.80
CA LEU A 227 -17.73 -1.59 -0.01
C LEU A 227 -17.79 -1.01 -1.44
N GLY A 228 -18.86 -0.35 -1.85
CA GLY A 228 -18.98 0.27 -3.17
C GLY A 228 -19.18 -0.74 -4.32
N LEU A 229 -19.69 -1.93 -4.02
CA LEU A 229 -20.05 -2.92 -5.04
C LEU A 229 -21.43 -2.62 -5.64
N THR A 230 -21.63 -3.07 -6.88
CA THR A 230 -22.93 -2.96 -7.54
C THR A 230 -23.94 -3.91 -6.91
N ILE A 231 -25.12 -3.39 -6.58
CA ILE A 231 -26.17 -4.13 -5.87
C ILE A 231 -27.32 -4.44 -6.84
N PRO A 232 -27.71 -5.72 -6.98
CA PRO A 232 -28.88 -6.10 -7.77
C PRO A 232 -30.17 -5.43 -7.31
N ALA A 233 -31.09 -5.12 -8.23
CA ALA A 233 -32.35 -4.44 -7.91
C ALA A 233 -33.21 -5.23 -6.90
N ALA A 234 -33.14 -6.57 -6.91
CA ALA A 234 -33.81 -7.42 -5.93
C ALA A 234 -33.31 -7.15 -4.49
N ALA A 235 -32.00 -7.06 -4.28
CA ALA A 235 -31.42 -6.74 -2.98
C ALA A 235 -31.73 -5.31 -2.52
N GLN A 236 -31.78 -4.34 -3.45
CA GLN A 236 -32.19 -2.98 -3.12
C GLN A 236 -33.64 -2.91 -2.60
N ARG A 237 -34.55 -3.65 -3.24
CA ARG A 237 -35.94 -3.74 -2.79
C ARG A 237 -36.04 -4.35 -1.39
N LEU A 238 -35.29 -5.42 -1.11
CA LEU A 238 -35.25 -6.05 0.21
C LEU A 238 -34.71 -5.10 1.29
N LEU A 239 -33.68 -4.32 0.96
CA LEU A 239 -33.13 -3.33 1.87
C LEU A 239 -34.13 -2.23 2.26
N ILE A 240 -34.96 -1.77 1.30
CA ILE A 240 -36.02 -0.79 1.58
C ILE A 240 -37.10 -1.39 2.50
N GLN A 241 -37.33 -2.70 2.42
CA GLN A 241 -38.33 -3.41 3.20
C GLN A 241 -37.82 -3.82 4.60
N GLU A 242 -36.53 -3.69 4.89
CA GLU A 242 -35.89 -3.98 6.19
C GLU A 242 -36.69 -3.50 7.42
N PRO A 243 -37.13 -2.24 7.53
CA PRO A 243 -37.86 -1.78 8.72
C PRO A 243 -39.18 -2.52 8.94
N LYS A 244 -39.87 -2.92 7.85
CA LYS A 244 -41.13 -3.68 7.93
C LYS A 244 -40.89 -5.11 8.43
N PHE A 245 -39.76 -5.72 8.06
CA PHE A 245 -39.36 -7.03 8.60
C PHE A 245 -39.04 -6.92 10.08
N LYS A 246 -38.25 -5.93 10.49
CA LYS A 246 -37.89 -5.76 11.91
C LYS A 246 -39.11 -5.56 12.82
N GLN A 247 -40.08 -4.77 12.37
CA GLN A 247 -41.31 -4.51 13.13
C GLN A 247 -42.25 -5.72 13.27
N ARG A 248 -42.19 -6.69 12.35
CA ARG A 248 -43.11 -7.85 12.34
C ARG A 248 -42.56 -9.11 13.02
N TYR A 249 -41.25 -9.21 13.18
CA TYR A 249 -40.59 -10.43 13.65
C TYR A 249 -39.80 -10.28 14.95
N PHE A 250 -39.53 -9.05 15.41
CA PHE A 250 -38.75 -8.78 16.64
C PHE A 250 -39.53 -8.03 17.74
N THR A 251 -40.86 -8.03 17.67
CA THR A 251 -41.77 -7.70 18.78
C THR A 251 -42.41 -8.98 19.29
#